data_AF-A0A828YZ54-F1
#
_entry.id   AF-A0A828YZ54-F1
#
_cell.length_a   1.000
_cell.length_b   1.000
_cell.length_c   1.000
_cell.angle_alpha   90.00
_cell.angle_beta   90.00
_cell.angle_gamma   90.00
#
_symmetry.space_group_name_H-M   'P 1'
#
loop_
_entity.id
_entity.type
_entity.pdbx_description
1 polymer ?
#
loop_
_entity_poly.entity_id
_entity_poly.type
_entity_poly.pdbx_seq_one_letter_code
_entity_poly.pdbx_strand_id
1 'polypeptide(L)' 'MKGRRKYSPEFREQAVNRTLIGSFTIKEVANSLGVSYFILRQWRAEHLKKKEAELPLTDKQLKESEELK' A
#
# COMPACT_ATOMS: atom_id res chain seq x y z
N MET A 1 12.55 -24.76 -8.14
CA MET A 1 12.87 -23.48 -8.84
C MET A 1 12.02 -22.37 -8.25
N LYS A 2 12.62 -21.38 -7.58
CA LYS A 2 11.87 -20.24 -7.02
C LYS A 2 11.47 -19.37 -8.22
N GLY A 3 10.23 -19.54 -8.69
CA GLY A 3 9.71 -18.83 -9.86
C GLY A 3 10.07 -17.36 -9.78
N ARG A 4 10.75 -16.83 -10.81
CA ARG A 4 11.14 -15.43 -10.89
C ARG A 4 9.89 -14.59 -10.63
N ARG A 5 9.82 -13.95 -9.46
CA ARG A 5 8.79 -12.96 -9.19
C ARG A 5 8.97 -11.88 -10.25
N LYS A 6 7.98 -11.74 -11.15
CA LYS A 6 7.99 -10.77 -12.26
C LYS A 6 8.27 -9.32 -11.79
N TYR A 7 7.95 -9.03 -10.54
CA TYR A 7 8.14 -7.72 -9.91
C TYR A 7 8.87 -7.83 -8.58
N SER A 8 9.91 -7.03 -8.41
CA SER A 8 10.68 -6.84 -7.18
C SER A 8 9.80 -6.29 -6.05
N PRO A 9 10.10 -6.60 -4.77
CA PRO A 9 9.34 -6.09 -3.64
C PRO A 9 9.32 -4.56 -3.59
N GLU A 10 10.45 -3.90 -3.82
CA GLU A 10 10.56 -2.43 -3.82
C GLU A 10 9.65 -1.80 -4.88
N PHE A 11 9.56 -2.42 -6.06
CA PHE A 11 8.69 -1.94 -7.13
C PHE A 11 7.22 -2.02 -6.73
N ARG A 12 6.81 -3.10 -6.05
CA ARG A 12 5.43 -3.25 -5.56
C ARG A 12 5.09 -2.18 -4.53
N GLU A 13 6.00 -1.93 -3.61
CA GLU A 13 5.81 -0.94 -2.56
C GLU A 13 5.71 0.48 -3.13
N GLN A 14 6.59 0.84 -4.06
CA GLN A 14 6.50 2.12 -4.78
C GLN A 14 5.17 2.28 -5.52
N ALA A 15 4.72 1.23 -6.22
CA ALA A 15 3.46 1.25 -6.94
C ALA A 15 2.27 1.45 -6.00
N VAL A 16 2.25 0.75 -4.86
CA VAL A 16 1.20 0.92 -3.84
C VAL A 16 1.26 2.30 -3.20
N ASN A 17 2.44 2.80 -2.82
CA ASN A 17 2.60 4.13 -2.21
C ASN A 17 2.08 5.25 -3.12
N ARG A 18 2.31 5.18 -4.44
CA ARG A 18 1.72 6.12 -5.41
C ARG A 18 0.19 6.13 -5.36
N THR A 19 -0.46 4.98 -5.15
CA THR A 19 -1.92 4.92 -4.98
C THR A 19 -2.41 5.47 -3.63
N LEU A 20 -1.55 5.52 -2.61
CA LEU A 20 -1.89 6.01 -1.27
C LEU A 20 -1.71 7.53 -1.13
N ILE A 21 -0.78 8.11 -1.88
CA ILE A 21 -0.55 9.58 -1.91
C ILE A 21 -1.78 10.33 -2.48
N GLY A 22 -2.70 9.62 -3.16
CA GLY A 22 -4.03 10.14 -3.52
C GLY A 22 -4.07 10.98 -4.79
N SER A 23 -2.93 11.25 -5.44
CA SER A 23 -2.87 12.03 -6.68
C SER A 23 -3.44 11.30 -7.90
N PHE A 24 -3.44 9.96 -7.89
CA PHE A 24 -3.86 9.15 -9.02
C PHE A 24 -4.64 7.93 -8.52
N THR A 25 -5.65 7.51 -9.29
CA THR A 25 -6.37 6.28 -9.02
C THR A 25 -5.51 5.05 -9.29
N ILE A 26 -5.85 3.90 -8.68
CA ILE A 26 -5.16 2.62 -8.91
C ILE A 26 -5.09 2.30 -10.42
N LYS A 27 -6.13 2.65 -11.19
CA LYS A 27 -6.19 2.40 -12.64
C LYS A 27 -5.16 3.24 -13.39
N GLU A 28 -5.03 4.51 -13.05
CA GLU A 28 -4.05 5.42 -13.68
C GLU A 28 -2.62 5.03 -13.33
N VAL A 29 -2.36 4.72 -12.06
CA VAL A 29 -1.04 4.26 -11.62
C VAL A 29 -0.67 2.93 -12.30
N ALA A 30 -1.62 2.00 -12.41
CA ALA A 30 -1.43 0.73 -13.12
C ALA A 30 -1.07 0.96 -14.59
N ASN A 31 -1.84 1.81 -15.29
CA ASN A 31 -1.58 2.18 -16.69
C ASN A 31 -0.21 2.85 -16.86
N SER A 32 0.14 3.80 -15.99
CA SER A 32 1.42 4.53 -16.04
C SER A 32 2.62 3.61 -15.81
N LEU A 33 2.51 2.63 -14.92
CA LEU A 33 3.58 1.69 -14.59
C LEU A 33 3.61 0.45 -15.51
N GLY A 34 2.65 0.32 -16.43
CA GLY A 34 2.51 -0.89 -17.27
C GLY A 34 2.15 -2.15 -16.46
N VAL A 35 1.51 -1.99 -15.31
CA VAL A 35 1.09 -3.08 -14.43
C VAL A 35 -0.41 -3.31 -14.61
N SER A 36 -0.86 -4.56 -14.49
CA SER A 36 -2.30 -4.82 -14.49
C SER A 36 -2.98 -4.22 -13.26
N TYR A 37 -4.13 -3.57 -13.47
CA TYR A 37 -4.97 -3.02 -12.41
C TYR A 37 -5.26 -4.04 -11.29
N PHE A 38 -5.58 -5.29 -11.66
CA PHE A 38 -5.89 -6.34 -10.70
C PHE A 38 -4.69 -6.69 -9.80
N ILE A 39 -3.48 -6.68 -10.38
CA ILE A 39 -2.24 -6.93 -9.65
C ILE A 39 -1.97 -5.81 -8.64
N LEU A 40 -2.10 -4.55 -9.07
CA LEU A 40 -1.86 -3.39 -8.20
C LEU A 40 -2.91 -3.30 -7.08
N ARG A 41 -4.17 -3.62 -7.38
CA ARG A 41 -5.24 -3.73 -6.38
C ARG A 41 -4.91 -4.81 -5.33
N GLN A 42 -4.39 -5.96 -5.75
CA GLN A 42 -3.98 -7.02 -4.84
C GLN A 42 -2.83 -6.57 -3.94
N TRP A 43 -1.79 -5.93 -4.50
CA TRP A 43 -0.67 -5.43 -3.69
C TRP A 43 -1.10 -4.40 -2.67
N ARG A 44 -2.04 -3.51 -3.02
CA ARG A 44 -2.60 -2.55 -2.06
C ARG A 44 -3.30 -3.25 -0.91
N ALA A 45 -4.11 -4.28 -1.20
CA ALA A 45 -4.78 -5.07 -0.17
C ALA A 45 -3.79 -5.81 0.73
N GLU A 46 -2.75 -6.44 0.15
CA GLU A 46 -1.69 -7.10 0.92
C GLU A 46 -0.91 -6.11 1.78
N HIS A 47 -0.64 -4.91 1.27
CA HIS A 47 0.05 -3.85 2.02
C HIS A 47 -0.78 -3.33 3.20
N LEU A 48 -2.09 -3.17 3.04
CA LEU A 48 -2.98 -2.79 4.14
C LEU A 48 -3.07 -3.90 5.19
N LYS A 49 -3.21 -5.17 4.77
CA LYS A 49 -3.22 -6.31 5.68
C LYS A 49 -1.91 -6.46 6.44
N LYS A 50 -0.78 -6.20 5.78
CA LYS A 50 0.54 -6.19 6.43
C LYS A 50 0.67 -5.05 7.43
N LYS A 51 0.24 -3.82 7.08
CA LYS A 51 0.23 -2.70 8.02
C LYS A 51 -0.67 -2.97 9.22
N GLU A 52 -1.81 -3.61 9.03
CA GLU A 52 -2.68 -4.04 10.14
C GLU A 52 -2.02 -5.11 11.01
N ALA A 53 -1.27 -6.04 10.42
CA ALA A 53 -0.54 -7.08 11.16
C ALA A 53 0.78 -6.58 11.80
N GLU A 54 1.42 -5.56 11.22
CA GLU A 54 2.62 -4.89 11.74
C GLU A 54 2.29 -3.75 12.72
N LEU A 55 1.02 -3.40 12.89
CA LEU A 55 0.52 -2.67 14.05
C LEU A 55 0.11 -3.70 15.10
N PRO A 56 1.05 -4.22 15.93
CA PRO A 56 0.66 -5.07 17.03
C PRO A 56 -0.15 -4.21 17.97
N LEU A 57 -1.43 -4.52 18.16
CA LEU A 57 -2.18 -4.36 19.41
C LEU A 57 -1.68 -3.23 20.35
N THR A 58 -1.49 -2.01 19.84
CA THR A 58 -1.41 -0.78 20.64
C THR A 58 -2.79 -0.16 20.62
N ASP A 59 -3.76 -0.99 21.03
CA ASP A 59 -4.86 -0.54 21.84
C ASP A 59 -4.27 0.26 23.02
N LYS A 60 -4.26 1.59 22.84
CA LYS A 60 -4.05 2.72 23.77
C LYS A 60 -2.89 3.64 23.35
N GLN A 61 -3.22 4.93 23.37
CA GLN A 61 -2.41 6.13 23.09
C GLN A 61 -2.37 6.50 21.60
N LEU A 62 -3.06 7.51 21.06
CA LEU A 62 -3.69 8.69 21.64
C LEU A 62 -4.86 9.10 20.73
N LYS A 63 -6.04 9.12 21.32
CA LYS A 63 -7.12 10.05 20.97
C LYS A 63 -6.70 11.42 21.53
N GLU A 64 -7.04 12.49 20.82
CA GLU A 64 -6.80 13.92 21.13
C GLU A 64 -5.37 14.44 20.95
N SER A 65 -5.12 15.04 19.80
CA SER A 65 -4.18 16.19 19.68
C SER A 65 -4.72 17.27 18.73
N GLU A 66 -6.02 17.24 18.41
CA GLU A 66 -6.77 18.45 18.08
C GLU A 66 -7.41 18.93 19.39
N GLU A 67 -7.32 20.22 19.67
CA GLU A 67 -7.77 20.89 20.91
C GLU A 67 -6.76 20.91 22.07
N LEU A 68 -5.60 21.55 21.85
CA LEU A 68 -5.04 22.41 22.90
C LEU A 68 -5.35 23.86 22.54
N LYS A 69 -6.41 24.30 23.24
CA LYS A 69 -6.85 25.65 23.62
C LYS A 69 -5.80 26.77 23.60
#